data_AF-A0A3Q2CJK5-F1
#
_entry.id   AF-A0A3Q2CJK5-F1
#
_cell.length_a   1.000
_cell.length_b   1.000
_cell.length_c   1.000
_cell.angle_alpha   90.00
_cell.angle_beta   90.00
_cell.angle_gamma   90.00
#
_symmetry.space_group_name_H-M   'P 1'
#
loop_
_entity.id
_entity.type
_entity.pdbx_description
1 polymer ?
#
loop_
_entity_poly.entity_id
_entity_poly.type
_entity_poly.pdbx_seq_one_letter_code
_entity_poly.pdbx_strand_id
1 'polypeptide(L)'
;MAAPDETLNCEDFSMFQLMKAHLSRDKAIKTCIAQKSEVVARLREEREKDSEDLKLIKQLRKEQTNLKLMQSELNVEEVVNDRSLKIFTERCRIHYQPPKV
;
A
#
# COMPACT_ATOMS: atom_id res chain seq x y z
N MET A 1 -26.04 19.65 3.17
CA MET A 1 -25.31 19.03 4.29
C MET A 1 -23.90 19.60 4.27
N ALA A 2 -23.62 20.62 5.09
CA ALA A 2 -22.29 21.18 5.23
C ALA A 2 -21.54 20.35 6.28
N ALA A 3 -20.39 19.79 5.91
CA ALA A 3 -19.50 19.13 6.86
C ALA A 3 -18.93 20.20 7.82
N PRO A 4 -18.76 19.90 9.12
CA PRO A 4 -18.16 20.83 10.06
C PRO A 4 -16.70 21.08 9.67
N ASP A 5 -16.36 22.35 9.57
CA ASP A 5 -15.03 22.89 9.33
C ASP A 5 -14.17 22.70 10.59
N GLU A 6 -13.81 21.45 10.89
CA GLU A 6 -12.75 21.17 11.85
C GLU A 6 -11.42 21.44 11.16
N THR A 7 -10.90 22.66 11.34
CA THR A 7 -9.54 23.01 10.92
C THR A 7 -8.55 22.17 11.73
N LEU A 8 -8.19 21.00 11.22
CA LEU A 8 -7.11 20.16 11.76
C LEU A 8 -5.81 20.98 11.76
N ASN A 9 -5.20 21.15 12.94
CA ASN A 9 -3.90 21.79 13.03
C ASN A 9 -2.81 20.88 12.41
N CYS A 10 -1.66 21.46 12.11
CA CYS A 10 -0.56 20.74 11.46
C CYS A 10 -0.04 19.54 12.29
N GLU A 11 -0.14 19.59 13.62
CA GLU A 11 0.31 18.52 14.52
C GLU A 11 -0.62 17.30 14.42
N ASP A 12 -1.93 17.50 14.52
CA ASP A 12 -2.95 16.46 14.41
C ASP A 12 -2.96 15.83 13.01
N PHE A 13 -2.81 16.66 11.96
CA PHE A 13 -2.71 16.16 10.60
C PHE A 13 -1.44 15.32 10.38
N SER A 14 -0.29 15.73 10.92
CA SER A 14 0.98 14.99 10.83
C SER A 14 0.88 13.62 11.49
N MET A 15 0.56 13.61 12.79
CA MET A 15 0.77 12.43 13.61
C MET A 15 -0.39 11.43 13.45
N PHE A 16 -1.63 11.93 13.43
CA PHE A 16 -2.79 11.06 13.50
C PHE A 16 -3.35 10.69 12.13
N GLN A 17 -3.26 11.58 11.15
CA GLN A 17 -3.89 11.35 9.85
C GLN A 17 -2.89 10.87 8.81
N LEU A 18 -1.83 11.64 8.55
CA LEU A 18 -0.90 11.33 7.47
C LEU A 18 -0.09 10.06 7.75
N MET A 19 0.66 10.03 8.86
CA MET A 19 1.50 8.87 9.19
C MET A 19 0.68 7.59 9.38
N LYS A 20 -0.45 7.68 10.09
CA LYS A 20 -1.32 6.53 10.34
C LYS A 20 -1.93 5.98 9.05
N ALA A 21 -2.35 6.86 8.13
CA ALA A 21 -2.89 6.43 6.83
C ALA A 21 -1.83 5.68 6.01
N HIS A 22 -0.61 6.22 5.93
CA HIS A 22 0.50 5.56 5.22
C HIS A 22 0.87 4.22 5.85
N LEU A 23 0.99 4.15 7.17
CA LEU A 23 1.26 2.88 7.88
C LEU A 23 0.14 1.84 7.68
N SER A 24 -1.12 2.29 7.73
CA SER A 24 -2.27 1.41 7.48
C SER A 24 -2.28 0.88 6.06
N ARG A 25 -1.98 1.74 5.08
CA ARG A 25 -1.97 1.39 3.66
C ARG A 25 -0.81 0.45 3.32
N ASP A 26 0.40 0.72 3.82
CA ASP A 26 1.56 -0.17 3.69
C ASP A 26 1.26 -1.56 4.28
N LYS A 27 0.69 -1.62 5.48
CA LYS A 27 0.28 -2.89 6.11
C LYS A 27 -0.73 -3.65 5.25
N ALA A 28 -1.73 -2.95 4.70
CA ALA A 28 -2.74 -3.55 3.85
C ALA A 28 -2.13 -4.10 2.55
N ILE A 29 -1.29 -3.32 1.86
CA ILE A 29 -0.59 -3.74 0.64
C ILE A 29 0.25 -4.99 0.91
N LYS A 30 1.07 -4.98 1.97
CA LYS A 30 1.89 -6.15 2.37
C LYS A 30 1.05 -7.38 2.67
N THR A 31 -0.09 -7.20 3.36
CA THR A 31 -1.03 -8.29 3.64
C THR A 31 -1.61 -8.88 2.36
N CYS A 32 -2.04 -8.03 1.42
CA CYS A 32 -2.55 -8.46 0.12
C CYS A 32 -1.48 -9.21 -0.69
N ILE A 33 -0.24 -8.72 -0.71
CA ILE A 33 0.88 -9.39 -1.38
C ILE A 33 1.14 -10.76 -0.76
N ALA A 34 1.16 -10.87 0.58
CA ALA A 34 1.38 -12.15 1.27
C ALA A 34 0.30 -13.18 0.91
N GLN A 35 -0.98 -12.80 1.03
CA GLN A 35 -2.10 -13.68 0.67
C GLN A 35 -2.04 -14.10 -0.81
N LYS A 36 -1.74 -13.16 -1.71
CA LYS A 36 -1.64 -13.45 -3.14
C LYS A 36 -0.44 -14.35 -3.46
N SER A 37 0.66 -14.18 -2.74
CA SER A 37 1.86 -15.01 -2.87
C SER A 37 1.58 -16.45 -2.46
N GLU A 38 0.83 -16.68 -1.39
CA GLU A 38 0.39 -18.00 -0.96
C GLU A 38 -0.47 -18.69 -2.02
N VAL A 39 -1.43 -17.95 -2.62
CA VAL A 39 -2.26 -18.47 -3.71
C VAL A 39 -1.40 -18.87 -4.92
N VAL A 40 -0.44 -18.03 -5.32
CA VAL A 40 0.47 -18.33 -6.43
C VAL A 40 1.36 -19.54 -6.10
N ALA A 41 1.83 -19.68 -4.86
CA ALA A 41 2.62 -20.84 -4.42
C ALA A 41 1.82 -22.13 -4.55
N ARG A 42 0.58 -22.15 -4.02
CA ARG A 42 -0.31 -23.31 -4.14
C ARG A 42 -0.60 -23.69 -5.60
N LEU A 43 -0.88 -22.70 -6.45
CA LEU A 43 -1.14 -22.96 -7.88
C LEU A 43 0.12 -23.47 -8.62
N ARG A 44 1.33 -23.13 -8.16
CA ARG A 44 2.58 -23.71 -8.70
C ARG A 44 2.72 -25.17 -8.32
N GLU A 45 2.43 -25.52 -7.07
CA GLU A 45 2.47 -26.92 -6.60
C GLU A 45 1.42 -27.79 -7.29
N GLU A 46 0.21 -27.26 -7.52
CA GLU A 46 -0.83 -27.96 -8.30
C GLU A 46 -0.37 -28.20 -9.74
N ARG A 47 0.33 -27.23 -10.36
CA ARG A 47 0.84 -27.36 -11.73
C ARG A 47 1.93 -28.42 -11.86
N GLU A 48 2.72 -28.64 -10.81
CA GLU A 48 3.72 -29.72 -10.81
C GLU A 48 3.06 -31.11 -10.82
N LYS A 49 1.83 -31.24 -10.32
CA LYS A 49 1.06 -32.49 -10.31
C LYS A 49 0.30 -32.72 -11.62
N ASP A 50 -0.18 -31.64 -12.25
CA ASP A 50 -0.90 -31.69 -13.52
C ASP A 50 -0.36 -30.61 -14.49
N SER A 51 0.62 -31.00 -15.31
CA SER A 51 1.37 -30.09 -16.18
C SER A 51 0.61 -29.64 -17.44
N GLU A 52 -0.49 -30.31 -17.80
CA GLU A 52 -1.22 -30.05 -19.06
C GLU A 52 -2.58 -29.37 -18.85
N ASP A 53 -3.01 -29.13 -17.60
CA ASP A 53 -4.24 -28.38 -17.34
C ASP A 53 -4.12 -26.90 -17.78
N LEU A 54 -4.66 -26.62 -18.96
CA LEU A 54 -4.72 -25.28 -19.55
C LEU A 54 -5.49 -24.27 -18.68
N LYS A 55 -6.47 -24.71 -17.88
CA LYS A 55 -7.20 -23.82 -16.97
C LYS A 55 -6.30 -23.39 -15.82
N LEU A 56 -5.57 -24.34 -15.24
CA LEU A 56 -4.59 -24.09 -14.18
C LEU A 56 -3.48 -23.14 -14.65
N ILE A 57 -2.96 -23.34 -15.86
CA ILE A 57 -1.94 -22.45 -16.47
C ILE A 57 -2.47 -21.02 -16.63
N LYS A 58 -3.70 -20.87 -17.14
CA LYS A 58 -4.31 -19.54 -17.34
C LYS A 58 -4.56 -18.84 -16.00
N GLN A 59 -5.04 -19.58 -15.00
CA GLN A 59 -5.24 -19.06 -13.65
C GLN A 59 -3.92 -18.63 -13.02
N LEU A 60 -2.89 -19.45 -13.10
CA LEU A 60 -1.56 -19.13 -12.56
C LEU A 60 -0.98 -17.85 -13.18
N ARG A 61 -1.08 -17.67 -14.50
CA ARG A 61 -0.61 -16.45 -15.19
C ARG A 61 -1.36 -15.19 -14.72
N LYS A 62 -2.68 -15.30 -14.55
CA LYS A 62 -3.52 -14.21 -14.04
C LYS A 62 -3.10 -13.81 -12.63
N GLU A 63 -2.94 -14.80 -11.75
CA GLU A 63 -2.58 -14.58 -10.34
C GLU A 63 -1.17 -14.03 -10.19
N GLN A 64 -0.21 -14.48 -11.01
CA GLN A 64 1.15 -13.93 -11.07
C GLN A 64 1.18 -12.47 -11.55
N THR A 65 0.37 -12.14 -12.57
CA THR A 65 0.27 -10.75 -13.06
C THR A 65 -0.31 -9.84 -11.97
N ASN A 66 -1.38 -10.30 -11.31
CA ASN A 66 -1.97 -9.57 -10.18
C ASN A 66 -0.97 -9.37 -9.04
N LEU A 67 -0.18 -10.40 -8.70
CA LEU A 67 0.85 -10.30 -7.67
C LEU A 67 1.90 -9.23 -8.03
N LYS A 68 2.37 -9.19 -9.29
CA LYS A 68 3.31 -8.15 -9.75
C LYS A 68 2.73 -6.74 -9.65
N LEU A 69 1.46 -6.56 -10.01
CA LEU A 69 0.76 -5.28 -9.87
C LEU A 69 0.69 -4.86 -8.40
N MET A 70 0.27 -5.77 -7.51
CA MET A 70 0.23 -5.50 -6.06
C MET A 70 1.61 -5.14 -5.49
N GLN A 71 2.67 -5.79 -5.95
CA GLN A 71 4.04 -5.43 -5.56
C GLN A 71 4.44 -4.03 -6.03
N SER A 72 3.98 -3.60 -7.21
CA SER A 72 4.24 -2.24 -7.70
C SER A 72 3.56 -1.15 -6.87
N GLU A 73 2.47 -1.48 -6.16
CA GLU A 73 1.79 -0.55 -5.24
C GLU A 73 2.68 -0.15 -4.06
N LEU A 74 3.67 -0.96 -3.66
CA LEU A 74 4.65 -0.57 -2.64
C LEU A 74 5.51 0.62 -3.11
N ASN A 75 5.91 0.60 -4.39
CA ASN A 75 6.69 1.70 -4.97
C ASN A 75 5.84 2.97 -5.09
N VAL A 76 4.56 2.81 -5.45
CA VAL A 76 3.60 3.93 -5.45
C VAL A 76 3.43 4.49 -4.04
N GLU A 77 3.30 3.62 -3.03
CA GLU A 77 3.16 4.02 -1.63
C GLU A 77 4.33 4.86 -1.15
N GLU A 78 5.55 4.43 -1.46
CA GLU A 78 6.79 5.14 -1.11
C GLU A 78 6.80 6.55 -1.72
N VAL A 79 6.53 6.67 -3.02
CA VAL A 79 6.52 7.96 -3.72
C VAL A 79 5.42 8.88 -3.17
N VAL A 80 4.23 8.33 -2.89
CA VAL A 80 3.11 9.11 -2.35
C VAL A 80 3.44 9.57 -0.93
N ASN A 81 4.04 8.73 -0.10
CA ASN A 81 4.46 9.09 1.25
C ASN A 81 5.51 10.21 1.24
N ASP A 82 6.58 10.07 0.43
CA ASP A 82 7.63 11.09 0.31
C ASP A 82 7.06 12.45 -0.15
N ARG A 83 6.25 12.43 -1.21
CA ARG A 83 5.66 13.66 -1.76
C ARG A 83 4.66 14.30 -0.81
N SER A 84 3.87 13.49 -0.08
CA SER A 84 2.92 14.00 0.91
C SER A 84 3.64 14.61 2.10
N LEU A 85 4.72 13.97 2.58
CA LEU A 85 5.56 14.50 3.65
C LEU A 85 6.25 15.80 3.25
N LYS A 86 6.73 15.90 2.01
CA LYS A 86 7.33 17.13 1.48
C LYS A 86 6.33 18.28 1.48
N ILE A 87 5.14 18.08 0.89
CA ILE A 87 4.09 19.10 0.84
C ILE A 87 3.64 19.49 2.25
N PHE A 88 3.47 18.51 3.13
CA PHE A 88 3.16 18.76 4.53
C PHE A 88 4.21 19.65 5.18
N THR A 89 5.49 19.29 5.05
CA THR A 89 6.60 20.07 5.61
C THR A 89 6.61 21.49 5.05
N GLU A 90 6.47 21.67 3.74
CA GLU A 90 6.46 22.99 3.11
C GLU A 90 5.33 23.90 3.63
N ARG A 91 4.13 23.34 3.83
CA ARG A 91 2.95 24.10 4.29
C ARG A 91 2.92 24.31 5.80
N CYS A 92 3.39 23.33 6.57
CA CYS A 92 3.26 23.31 8.02
C CYS A 92 4.51 23.75 8.77
N ARG A 93 5.65 23.98 8.11
CA ARG A 93 6.92 24.35 8.77
C ARG A 93 6.85 25.57 9.69
N ILE A 94 5.95 26.51 9.41
CA ILE A 94 5.75 27.72 10.24
C ILE A 94 4.93 27.39 11.50
N HIS A 95 4.04 26.40 11.41
CA HIS A 95 3.07 26.04 12.44
C HIS A 95 3.50 24.83 13.28
N TYR A 96 4.40 23.99 12.75
CA TYR A 96 4.82 22.75 13.38
C TYR A 96 6.24 22.38 12.92
N GLN A 97 7.11 22.12 13.88
CA GLN A 97 8.39 21.47 13.64
C GLN A 97 8.31 20.06 14.24
N PRO A 98 8.43 19.01 13.43
CA PRO A 98 8.45 17.65 13.94
C PRO A 98 9.59 17.49 14.95
N PRO A 99 9.38 16.79 16.08
CA PRO A 99 10.47 16.43 16.97
C PRO A 99 11.50 15.63 16.18
N LYS A 100 12.78 16.01 16.31
CA LYS A 100 13.88 15.25 15.71
C LYS A 100 13.92 13.87 16.37
N VAL A 101 13.69 12.83 15.58
CA VAL A 101 13.91 11.43 15.97
C VAL A 101 15.40 11.15 15.99
#